data_AF-A0AAD6QIZ2-F1
#
_entry.id   AF-A0AAD6QIZ2-F1
#
_cell.length_a   1.000
_cell.length_b   1.000
_cell.length_c   1.000
_cell.angle_alpha   90.00
_cell.angle_beta   90.00
_cell.angle_gamma   90.00
#
_symmetry.space_group_name_H-M   'P 1'
#
loop_
_entity.id
_entity.type
_entity.pdbx_description
1 polymer ?
#
loop_
_entity_poly.entity_id
_entity_poly.type
_entity_poly.pdbx_seq_one_letter_code
_entity_poly.pdbx_strand_id
1 'polypeptide(L)'
;MGGPPGSVEARHRLSASFEDLYKRRLTRSKVKGVEKPFNIPIQDRSSCCKFPLIKFILVVIIAGTIVSLLYSPDVDQLSHSGSRQNFVNRWIWGGSDPRYVSDLDVKWDDVMKVIEKLGEQNDYQGIGLLNFNDSEVYNWNQLTPDATHVNIQLDYADKNMTWDSLYPEWIDEEQEKEVPVCPSLPKPDTPRKRLDLIAVKLPCRNEWNWSRDVARLHLQLAAASLAASAKGFYPVHMLFITRRFPIPNLFSCKELVVREGNVWLYKPDVNVLRQKLHLPVGSCELALPLRDRARAYSGNPQREAYATILHSAHVYVCGAIAAAQSIRFSGSNRDLVILVDETISVYHRSGLEAAGWKIRTIQRIRNPKAEKDAYNEWNYSKFRLWQLTDYDKIIFIDADLLILRNIDFLFGMPEISATGNNASLFNSGVMVIEPSNCTFNLLMEHINEIESYNGGDQGYLNEVFTWWHRIPKHMNFLKHFWIGDEEEVKQKKTRLFAAEPPILYVLHYLGVKPWLCFRDYDCNWNADIFQEFASDVAHEKWWRVHDAMPEQLHQFCSLKSKQKAQLEFDRREAEKANYTDGHWKIKVQDRRLKKCVDNVCNWKSMLKHWGETNWTNDEFFNPSPPAISTASLPGL
;
A
#
# COMPACT_ATOMS: atom_id res chain seq x y z
N MET A 1 -3.55 -32.41 -22.43
CA MET A 1 -2.08 -32.52 -22.54
C MET A 1 -1.47 -31.17 -22.21
N GLY A 2 -0.42 -31.20 -21.39
CA GLY A 2 0.09 -30.07 -20.62
C GLY A 2 0.65 -28.92 -21.46
N GLY A 3 0.35 -27.70 -20.99
CA GLY A 3 0.94 -26.46 -21.46
C GLY A 3 2.42 -26.33 -21.05
N PRO A 4 3.14 -25.38 -21.65
CA PRO A 4 4.59 -25.23 -21.50
C PRO A 4 4.97 -24.74 -20.09
N PRO A 5 6.17 -25.08 -19.58
CA PRO A 5 6.62 -24.60 -18.29
C PRO A 5 7.10 -23.16 -18.44
N GLY A 6 6.20 -22.20 -18.17
CA GLY A 6 6.62 -20.87 -17.77
C GLY A 6 7.20 -20.98 -16.36
N SER A 7 8.51 -20.92 -16.21
CA SER A 7 9.16 -20.80 -14.91
C SER A 7 8.84 -19.43 -14.31
N VAL A 8 7.67 -19.33 -13.67
CA VAL A 8 7.37 -18.26 -12.73
C VAL A 8 8.15 -18.58 -11.46
N GLU A 9 9.39 -18.12 -11.44
CA GLU A 9 10.17 -18.12 -10.21
C GLU A 9 9.48 -17.14 -9.25
N ALA A 10 8.85 -17.69 -8.21
CA ALA A 10 8.26 -16.91 -7.14
C ALA A 10 9.40 -16.05 -6.55
N ARG A 11 9.34 -14.74 -6.81
CA ARG A 11 10.21 -13.74 -6.16
C ARG A 11 9.81 -13.66 -4.69
N HIS A 12 10.24 -14.66 -3.93
CA HIS A 12 10.15 -14.66 -2.48
C HIS A 12 11.02 -13.52 -1.97
N ARG A 13 10.41 -12.36 -1.69
CA ARG A 13 10.98 -11.42 -0.73
C ARG A 13 11.21 -12.18 0.56
N LEU A 14 12.45 -12.19 1.03
CA LEU A 14 12.72 -12.45 2.44
C LEU A 14 11.90 -11.43 3.23
N SER A 15 10.87 -11.89 3.93
CA SER A 15 10.00 -11.08 4.79
C SER A 15 10.70 -10.58 6.07
N ALA A 16 12.03 -10.73 6.15
CA ALA A 16 12.81 -10.30 7.30
C ALA A 16 13.04 -8.78 7.23
N SER A 17 12.52 -8.07 8.22
CA SER A 17 12.73 -6.63 8.37
C SER A 17 14.20 -6.30 8.61
N PHE A 18 14.60 -5.09 8.21
CA PHE A 18 15.90 -4.48 8.46
C PHE A 18 16.35 -4.62 9.93
N GLU A 19 15.43 -4.47 10.89
CA GLU A 19 15.72 -4.60 12.32
C GLU A 19 15.93 -6.06 12.75
N ASP A 20 15.35 -7.04 12.05
CA ASP A 20 15.62 -8.47 12.24
C ASP A 20 16.96 -8.88 11.63
N LEU A 21 17.35 -8.28 10.50
CA LEU A 21 18.70 -8.46 9.95
C LEU A 21 19.75 -7.79 10.85
N TYR A 22 19.42 -6.63 11.42
CA TYR A 22 20.25 -5.91 12.39
C TYR A 22 20.36 -6.66 13.73
N LYS A 23 19.24 -7.13 14.29
CA LYS A 23 19.19 -7.99 15.49
C LYS A 23 19.86 -9.32 15.24
N ARG A 24 19.61 -10.02 14.13
CA ARG A 24 20.28 -11.30 13.77
C ARG A 24 21.78 -11.14 13.60
N ARG A 25 22.27 -10.00 13.10
CA ARG A 25 23.72 -9.70 13.07
C ARG A 25 24.26 -9.47 14.48
N LEU A 26 23.52 -8.76 15.34
CA LEU A 26 23.82 -8.61 16.78
C LEU A 26 23.82 -9.94 17.55
N THR A 27 22.92 -10.89 17.24
CA THR A 27 22.93 -12.24 17.84
C THR A 27 24.03 -13.13 17.26
N ARG A 28 24.31 -13.05 15.95
CA ARG A 28 25.44 -13.78 15.34
C ARG A 28 26.80 -13.29 15.85
N SER A 29 26.95 -12.01 16.18
CA SER A 29 28.19 -11.48 16.77
C SER A 29 28.37 -11.93 18.22
N LYS A 30 27.29 -12.17 18.98
CA LYS A 30 27.34 -12.70 20.35
C LYS A 30 27.71 -14.19 20.44
N VAL A 31 27.61 -14.96 19.34
CA VAL A 31 27.80 -16.42 19.35
C VAL A 31 29.13 -16.86 18.70
N LYS A 32 29.99 -15.93 18.26
CA LYS A 32 31.37 -16.29 17.85
C LYS A 32 32.30 -16.37 19.06
N GLY A 33 32.06 -17.39 19.86
CA GLY A 33 32.96 -17.87 20.91
C GLY A 33 32.65 -19.34 21.18
N VAL A 34 33.64 -20.20 20.92
CA VAL A 34 33.64 -21.66 21.04
C VAL A 34 33.20 -22.43 19.78
N GLU A 35 34.21 -22.90 19.04
CA GLU A 35 34.09 -23.98 18.06
C GLU A 35 33.64 -25.28 18.74
N LYS A 36 32.65 -25.96 18.14
CA LYS A 36 32.67 -27.42 17.92
C LYS A 36 31.76 -27.76 16.72
N PRO A 37 32.15 -28.72 15.87
CA PRO A 37 31.53 -28.95 14.58
C PRO A 37 30.28 -29.83 14.71
N PHE A 38 29.17 -29.43 14.07
CA PHE A 38 28.07 -30.34 13.80
C PHE A 38 28.11 -30.75 12.32
N ASN A 39 28.42 -32.03 12.12
CA ASN A 39 28.38 -32.75 10.85
C ASN A 39 26.96 -32.75 10.26
N ILE A 40 26.85 -32.41 8.98
CA ILE A 40 25.78 -32.89 8.09
C ILE A 40 26.49 -33.49 6.87
N PRO A 41 26.14 -34.71 6.40
CA PRO A 41 26.97 -35.48 5.50
C PRO A 41 26.89 -34.92 4.07
N ILE A 42 28.05 -34.58 3.52
CA ILE A 42 28.25 -34.43 2.08
C ILE A 42 28.36 -35.84 1.51
N GLN A 43 27.37 -36.27 0.73
CA GLN A 43 27.49 -37.47 -0.07
C GLN A 43 27.77 -37.07 -1.52
N ASP A 44 29.07 -37.04 -1.82
CA ASP A 44 29.62 -36.98 -3.16
C ASP A 44 29.44 -38.36 -3.82
N ARG A 45 28.85 -38.42 -5.02
CA ARG A 45 28.91 -39.60 -5.88
C ARG A 45 28.82 -39.19 -7.35
N SER A 46 30.00 -39.10 -7.95
CA SER A 46 30.22 -39.36 -9.36
C SER A 46 29.75 -40.78 -9.76
N SER A 47 29.07 -40.94 -10.89
CA SER A 47 29.20 -42.09 -11.79
C SER A 47 28.59 -41.82 -13.17
N CYS A 48 29.42 -42.02 -14.19
CA CYS A 48 29.05 -42.16 -15.61
C CYS A 48 28.04 -43.29 -15.85
N CYS A 49 27.08 -43.07 -16.76
CA CYS A 49 26.42 -44.13 -17.57
C CYS A 49 25.98 -43.55 -18.92
N LYS A 50 26.38 -44.22 -20.01
CA LYS A 50 26.07 -43.91 -21.42
C LYS A 50 24.61 -44.29 -21.74
N PHE A 51 23.88 -43.50 -22.53
CA PHE A 51 22.63 -43.96 -23.17
C PHE A 51 22.41 -43.38 -24.58
N PRO A 52 22.19 -44.22 -25.62
CA PRO A 52 21.95 -43.82 -27.02
C PRO A 52 20.46 -43.57 -27.34
N LEU A 53 19.59 -43.37 -26.35
CA LEU A 53 18.12 -43.28 -26.51
C LEU A 53 17.61 -41.90 -26.95
N ILE A 54 18.40 -40.83 -26.78
CA ILE A 54 17.96 -39.45 -27.06
C ILE A 54 17.87 -39.16 -28.58
N LYS A 55 18.67 -39.86 -29.41
CA LYS A 55 18.64 -39.66 -30.87
C LYS A 55 17.40 -40.24 -31.53
N PHE A 56 16.80 -41.29 -30.96
CA PHE A 56 15.59 -41.91 -31.53
C PHE A 56 14.33 -41.07 -31.27
N ILE A 57 14.26 -40.40 -30.11
CA ILE A 57 13.14 -39.53 -29.73
C ILE A 57 13.09 -38.28 -30.64
N LEU A 58 14.24 -37.73 -31.01
CA LEU A 58 14.34 -36.57 -31.90
C LEU A 58 13.82 -36.86 -33.32
N VAL A 59 14.05 -38.07 -33.84
CA VAL A 59 13.58 -38.46 -35.18
C VAL A 59 12.05 -38.62 -35.22
N VAL A 60 11.44 -39.13 -34.14
CA VAL A 60 9.98 -39.29 -34.04
C VAL A 60 9.28 -37.93 -33.94
N ILE A 61 9.86 -36.97 -33.21
CA ILE A 61 9.31 -35.61 -33.08
C ILE A 61 9.30 -34.90 -34.44
N ILE A 62 10.41 -34.99 -35.19
CA ILE A 62 10.53 -34.33 -36.50
C ILE A 62 9.53 -34.91 -37.50
N ALA A 63 9.32 -36.23 -37.50
CA ALA A 63 8.33 -36.87 -38.36
C ALA A 63 6.88 -36.45 -38.03
N GLY A 64 6.55 -36.25 -36.75
CA GLY A 64 5.21 -35.79 -36.32
C GLY A 64 4.88 -34.36 -36.74
N THR A 65 5.86 -33.46 -36.75
CA THR A 65 5.70 -32.09 -37.24
C THR A 65 5.44 -32.00 -38.73
N ILE A 66 6.05 -32.88 -39.53
CA ILE A 66 5.85 -32.90 -41.00
C ILE A 66 4.44 -33.38 -41.36
N VAL A 67 3.88 -34.32 -40.61
CA VAL A 67 2.51 -34.82 -40.84
C VAL A 67 1.45 -33.77 -40.45
N SER A 68 1.68 -32.97 -39.40
CA SER A 68 0.74 -31.90 -38.99
C SER A 68 0.70 -30.73 -39.97
N LEU A 69 1.81 -30.45 -40.68
CA LEU A 69 1.87 -29.41 -41.72
C LEU A 69 1.18 -29.83 -43.03
N LEU A 70 1.01 -31.13 -43.28
CA LEU A 70 0.38 -31.66 -44.49
C LEU A 70 -1.15 -31.82 -44.37
N TYR A 71 -1.71 -31.66 -43.17
CA TYR A 71 -3.15 -31.77 -42.90
C TYR A 71 -3.65 -30.59 -42.05
N SER A 72 -3.80 -29.42 -42.66
CA SER A 72 -4.59 -28.31 -42.10
C SER A 72 -5.75 -28.01 -43.03
N PRO A 73 -7.02 -28.04 -42.57
CA PRO A 73 -8.15 -27.56 -43.36
C PRO A 73 -8.32 -26.03 -43.23
N ASP A 74 -8.76 -25.42 -44.33
CA ASP A 74 -8.99 -23.98 -44.48
C ASP A 74 -9.96 -23.38 -43.46
N VAL A 75 -9.66 -22.15 -43.02
CA VAL A 75 -10.52 -21.31 -42.18
C VAL A 75 -11.15 -20.22 -43.04
N ASP A 76 -12.45 -20.33 -43.31
CA ASP A 76 -13.25 -19.26 -43.89
C ASP A 76 -13.59 -18.19 -42.84
N GLN A 77 -13.40 -16.93 -43.23
CA GLN A 77 -13.82 -15.75 -42.48
C GLN A 77 -15.35 -15.63 -42.45
N LEU A 78 -15.95 -15.45 -41.27
CA LEU A 78 -17.28 -14.88 -41.16
C LEU A 78 -17.35 -13.82 -40.05
N SER A 79 -17.59 -12.59 -40.48
CA SER A 79 -17.98 -11.45 -39.67
C SER A 79 -19.41 -11.65 -39.14
N HIS A 80 -19.65 -11.35 -37.85
CA HIS A 80 -21.02 -11.21 -37.36
C HIS A 80 -21.17 -10.08 -36.34
N SER A 81 -21.93 -9.08 -36.76
CA SER A 81 -22.77 -8.26 -35.90
C SER A 81 -23.81 -9.17 -35.21
N GLY A 82 -24.10 -8.94 -33.93
CA GLY A 82 -25.12 -9.71 -33.22
C GLY A 82 -25.66 -9.00 -31.99
N SER A 83 -26.69 -8.16 -32.15
CA SER A 83 -27.46 -7.62 -31.01
C SER A 83 -28.74 -8.43 -30.70
N ARG A 84 -28.87 -9.66 -31.20
CA ARG A 84 -30.10 -10.47 -31.01
C ARG A 84 -29.91 -11.93 -30.56
N GLN A 85 -28.69 -12.43 -30.38
CA GLN A 85 -28.47 -13.84 -29.99
C GLN A 85 -28.51 -14.11 -28.47
N ASN A 86 -28.42 -13.09 -27.62
CA ASN A 86 -28.32 -13.30 -26.16
C ASN A 86 -29.64 -13.69 -25.47
N PHE A 87 -30.78 -13.60 -26.15
CA PHE A 87 -32.07 -13.99 -25.54
C PHE A 87 -32.31 -15.50 -25.55
N VAL A 88 -31.72 -16.24 -26.49
CA VAL A 88 -32.03 -17.67 -26.70
C VAL A 88 -31.11 -18.60 -25.88
N ASN A 89 -29.87 -18.20 -25.59
CA ASN A 89 -28.96 -19.01 -24.77
C ASN A 89 -29.33 -19.09 -23.28
N ARG A 90 -30.22 -18.21 -22.79
CA ARG A 90 -30.65 -18.16 -21.38
C ARG A 90 -31.61 -19.30 -21.01
N TRP A 91 -32.29 -19.92 -21.98
CA TRP A 91 -33.27 -20.98 -21.71
C TRP A 91 -32.70 -22.40 -21.70
N ILE A 92 -31.52 -22.61 -22.30
CA ILE A 92 -31.00 -23.96 -22.56
C ILE A 92 -29.83 -24.32 -21.62
N TRP A 93 -29.13 -23.34 -21.01
CA TRP A 93 -27.95 -23.58 -20.16
C TRP A 93 -27.77 -22.61 -18.97
N GLY A 94 -28.81 -21.89 -18.53
CA GLY A 94 -28.71 -20.77 -17.58
C GLY A 94 -28.75 -21.16 -16.09
N GLY A 95 -27.72 -21.82 -15.56
CA GLY A 95 -27.54 -21.96 -14.11
C GLY A 95 -27.09 -20.65 -13.46
N SER A 96 -27.47 -20.40 -12.20
CA SER A 96 -26.94 -19.29 -11.39
C SER A 96 -25.41 -19.41 -11.27
N ASP A 97 -24.65 -18.34 -11.52
CA ASP A 97 -23.20 -18.38 -11.35
C ASP A 97 -22.89 -18.60 -9.87
N PRO A 98 -22.20 -19.70 -9.52
CA PRO A 98 -21.86 -20.01 -8.16
C PRO A 98 -20.70 -19.14 -7.68
N ARG A 99 -20.53 -17.89 -8.12
CA ARG A 99 -19.74 -16.86 -7.43
C ARG A 99 -20.67 -15.82 -6.78
N TYR A 100 -21.89 -15.68 -7.29
CA TYR A 100 -22.84 -14.64 -6.84
C TYR A 100 -23.78 -15.11 -5.74
N VAL A 101 -24.05 -16.42 -5.61
CA VAL A 101 -24.96 -16.88 -4.56
C VAL A 101 -24.36 -16.67 -3.16
N SER A 102 -25.18 -16.13 -2.26
CA SER A 102 -24.87 -15.86 -0.87
C SER A 102 -25.27 -17.03 0.02
N ASP A 103 -24.42 -17.38 0.98
CA ASP A 103 -24.62 -18.42 2.00
C ASP A 103 -25.33 -17.87 3.26
N LEU A 104 -25.76 -16.61 3.23
CA LEU A 104 -26.43 -15.96 4.35
C LEU A 104 -27.95 -16.03 4.20
N ASP A 105 -28.64 -16.59 5.19
CA ASP A 105 -30.09 -16.46 5.30
C ASP A 105 -30.47 -15.07 5.80
N VAL A 106 -31.50 -14.48 5.17
CA VAL A 106 -31.98 -13.15 5.53
C VAL A 106 -32.76 -13.22 6.84
N LYS A 107 -32.27 -12.52 7.87
CA LYS A 107 -33.01 -12.28 9.11
C LYS A 107 -33.97 -11.11 8.94
N TRP A 108 -35.22 -11.41 8.60
CA TRP A 108 -36.22 -10.39 8.28
C TRP A 108 -36.53 -9.45 9.46
N ASP A 109 -36.43 -9.90 10.71
CA ASP A 109 -36.58 -9.03 11.89
C ASP A 109 -35.52 -7.92 11.93
N ASP A 110 -34.29 -8.22 11.53
CA ASP A 110 -33.21 -7.21 11.46
C ASP A 110 -33.47 -6.24 10.31
N VAL A 111 -33.96 -6.75 9.16
CA VAL A 111 -34.37 -5.92 8.01
C VAL A 111 -35.51 -4.98 8.40
N MET A 112 -36.52 -5.48 9.13
CA MET A 112 -37.64 -4.68 9.64
C MET A 112 -37.15 -3.53 10.51
N LYS A 113 -36.33 -3.82 11.53
CA LYS A 113 -35.77 -2.79 12.41
C LYS A 113 -35.01 -1.72 11.64
N VAL A 114 -34.23 -2.11 10.62
CA VAL A 114 -33.48 -1.16 9.79
C VAL A 114 -34.40 -0.31 8.92
N ILE A 115 -35.44 -0.90 8.33
CA ILE A 115 -36.43 -0.17 7.53
C ILE A 115 -37.23 0.79 8.42
N GLU A 116 -37.59 0.41 9.63
CA GLU A 116 -38.25 1.29 10.60
C GLU A 116 -37.39 2.53 10.91
N LYS A 117 -36.06 2.41 10.91
CA LYS A 117 -35.13 3.54 11.09
C LYS A 117 -35.11 4.52 9.91
N LEU A 118 -35.66 4.15 8.75
CA LEU A 118 -35.85 5.10 7.65
C LEU A 118 -36.93 6.16 7.98
N GLY A 119 -37.81 5.92 8.97
CA GLY A 119 -38.73 6.91 9.56
C GLY A 119 -40.01 7.21 8.76
N GLU A 120 -41.00 7.86 9.43
CA GLU A 120 -42.41 8.07 9.05
C GLU A 120 -42.70 8.86 7.74
N GLN A 121 -41.69 9.22 6.95
CA GLN A 121 -41.90 9.75 5.60
C GLN A 121 -42.11 8.57 4.63
N ASN A 122 -43.29 7.97 4.67
CA ASN A 122 -43.79 6.91 3.78
C ASN A 122 -43.89 7.33 2.29
N ASP A 123 -42.80 7.82 1.70
CA ASP A 123 -42.74 8.23 0.29
C ASP A 123 -41.65 7.46 -0.48
N TYR A 124 -41.25 6.28 0.02
CA TYR A 124 -40.37 5.34 -0.68
C TYR A 124 -41.18 4.60 -1.75
N GLN A 125 -41.19 5.14 -2.97
CA GLN A 125 -42.03 4.63 -4.05
C GLN A 125 -41.34 3.48 -4.81
N GLY A 126 -40.01 3.38 -4.74
CA GLY A 126 -39.25 2.36 -5.46
C GLY A 126 -38.14 1.69 -4.64
N ILE A 127 -38.16 0.35 -4.60
CA ILE A 127 -37.13 -0.49 -4.00
C ILE A 127 -36.47 -1.35 -5.07
N GLY A 128 -35.17 -1.17 -5.28
CA GLY A 128 -34.38 -2.04 -6.15
C GLY A 128 -33.85 -3.23 -5.36
N LEU A 129 -34.11 -4.44 -5.84
CA LEU A 129 -33.62 -5.68 -5.21
C LEU A 129 -32.54 -6.29 -6.11
N LEU A 130 -31.31 -6.40 -5.60
CA LEU A 130 -30.18 -6.97 -6.33
C LEU A 130 -29.66 -8.23 -5.62
N ASN A 131 -29.57 -9.33 -6.38
CA ASN A 131 -29.02 -10.62 -5.94
C ASN A 131 -29.84 -11.35 -4.85
N PHE A 132 -31.17 -11.21 -4.89
CA PHE A 132 -32.10 -11.95 -4.04
C PHE A 132 -32.75 -13.09 -4.83
N ASN A 133 -33.06 -14.20 -4.15
CA ASN A 133 -33.83 -15.29 -4.76
C ASN A 133 -35.34 -14.99 -4.75
N ASP A 134 -36.13 -15.78 -5.49
CA ASP A 134 -37.56 -15.52 -5.65
C ASP A 134 -38.33 -15.53 -4.31
N SER A 135 -37.95 -16.39 -3.37
CA SER A 135 -38.58 -16.44 -2.04
C SER A 135 -38.26 -15.19 -1.20
N GLU A 136 -37.06 -14.64 -1.34
CA GLU A 136 -36.66 -13.42 -0.65
C GLU A 136 -37.31 -12.18 -1.28
N VAL A 137 -37.44 -12.15 -2.60
CA VAL A 137 -38.20 -11.11 -3.30
C VAL A 137 -39.67 -11.12 -2.85
N TYR A 138 -40.26 -12.31 -2.67
CA TYR A 138 -41.62 -12.42 -2.11
C TYR A 138 -41.73 -11.81 -0.71
N ASN A 139 -40.76 -12.10 0.18
CA ASN A 139 -40.74 -11.54 1.53
C ASN A 139 -40.57 -10.01 1.53
N TRP A 140 -39.73 -9.46 0.64
CA TRP A 140 -39.63 -8.00 0.45
C TRP A 140 -40.98 -7.38 0.05
N ASN A 141 -41.74 -8.04 -0.84
CA ASN A 141 -43.06 -7.57 -1.25
C ASN A 141 -44.07 -7.58 -0.10
N GLN A 142 -44.00 -8.57 0.80
CA GLN A 142 -44.85 -8.61 1.99
C GLN A 142 -44.46 -7.55 3.01
N LEU A 143 -43.16 -7.23 3.10
CA LEU A 143 -42.64 -6.32 4.11
C LEU A 143 -42.97 -4.86 3.83
N THR A 144 -42.97 -4.47 2.56
CA THR A 144 -43.26 -3.08 2.15
C THR A 144 -44.27 -3.08 1.00
N PRO A 145 -45.53 -3.51 1.22
CA PRO A 145 -46.50 -3.76 0.15
C PRO A 145 -46.87 -2.51 -0.65
N ASP A 146 -46.69 -1.32 -0.06
CA ASP A 146 -46.99 -0.04 -0.70
C ASP A 146 -45.87 0.46 -1.63
N ALA A 147 -44.68 -0.13 -1.57
CA ALA A 147 -43.55 0.25 -2.41
C ALA A 147 -43.55 -0.55 -3.73
N THR A 148 -43.09 0.07 -4.83
CA THR A 148 -42.82 -0.70 -6.06
C THR A 148 -41.46 -1.40 -5.93
N HIS A 149 -41.44 -2.73 -5.97
CA HIS A 149 -40.20 -3.49 -6.06
C HIS A 149 -39.77 -3.71 -7.51
N VAL A 150 -38.47 -3.53 -7.76
CA VAL A 150 -37.83 -3.79 -9.05
C VAL A 150 -36.73 -4.81 -8.82
N ASN A 151 -36.92 -6.02 -9.33
CA ASN A 151 -35.85 -7.03 -9.35
C ASN A 151 -34.80 -6.65 -10.39
N ILE A 152 -33.62 -6.25 -9.92
CA ILE A 152 -32.52 -5.78 -10.75
C ILE A 152 -31.79 -6.99 -11.34
N GLN A 153 -31.82 -7.08 -12.66
CA GLN A 153 -31.03 -8.08 -13.40
C GLN A 153 -29.60 -7.56 -13.59
N LEU A 154 -28.63 -8.42 -13.32
CA LEU A 154 -27.21 -8.16 -13.51
C LEU A 154 -26.56 -9.37 -14.18
N ASP A 155 -25.99 -9.16 -15.36
CA ASP A 155 -25.20 -10.20 -16.02
C ASP A 155 -23.93 -10.49 -15.21
N TYR A 156 -23.51 -11.75 -15.14
CA TYR A 156 -22.34 -12.13 -14.36
C TYR A 156 -21.04 -11.67 -15.02
N ALA A 157 -20.05 -11.34 -14.19
CA ALA A 157 -18.66 -11.19 -14.62
C ALA A 157 -18.19 -12.41 -15.44
N ASP A 158 -17.25 -12.21 -16.37
CA ASP A 158 -16.62 -13.32 -17.09
C ASP A 158 -16.11 -14.40 -16.10
N LYS A 159 -16.28 -15.67 -16.46
CA LYS A 159 -15.86 -16.81 -15.61
C LYS A 159 -14.35 -16.86 -15.42
N ASN A 160 -13.60 -16.36 -16.41
CA ASN A 160 -12.14 -16.31 -16.39
C ASN A 160 -11.60 -15.06 -15.68
N MET A 161 -12.47 -14.13 -15.29
CA MET A 161 -12.05 -12.94 -14.55
C MET A 161 -11.66 -13.30 -13.11
N THR A 162 -10.40 -13.03 -12.78
CA THR A 162 -9.80 -13.22 -11.46
C THR A 162 -9.54 -11.89 -10.77
N TRP A 163 -9.28 -11.91 -9.47
CA TRP A 163 -8.85 -10.70 -8.76
C TRP A 163 -7.58 -10.09 -9.38
N ASP A 164 -6.61 -10.92 -9.79
CA ASP A 164 -5.35 -10.48 -10.39
C ASP A 164 -5.54 -9.84 -11.78
N SER A 165 -6.62 -10.17 -12.49
CA SER A 165 -6.96 -9.49 -13.74
C SER A 165 -7.43 -8.04 -13.52
N LEU A 166 -8.02 -7.76 -12.35
CA LEU A 166 -8.42 -6.42 -11.92
C LEU A 166 -7.30 -5.70 -11.15
N TYR A 167 -6.43 -6.45 -10.48
CA TYR A 167 -5.34 -5.93 -9.65
C TYR A 167 -4.01 -6.64 -9.96
N PRO A 168 -3.47 -6.48 -11.19
CA PRO A 168 -2.23 -7.14 -11.58
C PRO A 168 -1.04 -6.57 -10.81
N GLU A 169 -0.03 -7.39 -10.56
CA GLU A 169 1.22 -6.92 -9.94
C GLU A 169 1.89 -5.81 -10.77
N TRP A 170 1.94 -6.01 -12.08
CA TRP A 170 2.63 -5.12 -13.00
C TRP A 170 1.68 -4.60 -14.09
N ILE A 171 1.86 -3.33 -14.44
CA ILE A 171 1.29 -2.70 -15.64
C ILE A 171 2.35 -1.81 -16.27
N ASP A 172 2.23 -1.54 -17.58
CA ASP A 172 3.05 -0.55 -18.27
C ASP A 172 2.61 0.88 -17.92
N GLU A 173 3.01 1.35 -16.73
CA GLU A 173 2.65 2.69 -16.24
C GLU A 173 3.15 3.85 -17.12
N GLU A 174 4.24 3.63 -17.87
CA GLU A 174 4.83 4.63 -18.77
C GLU A 174 4.16 4.66 -20.14
N GLN A 175 3.34 3.65 -20.44
CA GLN A 175 2.69 3.42 -21.72
C GLN A 175 3.72 3.40 -22.87
N GLU A 176 4.87 2.76 -22.64
CA GLU A 176 5.94 2.61 -23.63
C GLU A 176 5.57 1.57 -24.70
N LYS A 177 4.79 0.55 -24.33
CA LYS A 177 4.37 -0.58 -25.16
C LYS A 177 2.86 -0.68 -25.30
N GLU A 178 2.13 -0.56 -24.20
CA GLU A 178 0.67 -0.73 -24.16
C GLU A 178 0.02 0.29 -23.22
N VAL A 179 -1.24 0.64 -23.49
CA VAL A 179 -2.05 1.42 -22.55
C VAL A 179 -2.78 0.41 -21.66
N PRO A 180 -2.49 0.35 -20.35
CA PRO A 180 -3.16 -0.59 -19.46
C PRO A 180 -4.65 -0.24 -19.37
N VAL A 181 -5.51 -1.24 -19.58
CA VAL A 181 -6.98 -1.09 -19.52
C VAL A 181 -7.54 -2.19 -18.65
N CYS A 182 -8.47 -1.83 -17.78
CA CYS A 182 -9.15 -2.80 -16.95
C CYS A 182 -10.21 -3.61 -17.71
N PRO A 183 -10.37 -4.92 -17.42
CA PRO A 183 -11.52 -5.69 -17.86
C PRO A 183 -12.84 -5.02 -17.49
N SER A 184 -13.83 -5.08 -18.38
CA SER A 184 -15.15 -4.51 -18.11
C SER A 184 -16.00 -5.45 -17.26
N LEU A 185 -16.68 -4.87 -16.26
CA LEU A 185 -17.77 -5.54 -15.55
C LEU A 185 -19.10 -5.17 -16.21
N PRO A 186 -20.02 -6.14 -16.41
CA PRO A 186 -21.37 -5.83 -16.86
C PRO A 186 -22.04 -4.79 -15.95
N LYS A 187 -22.95 -3.99 -16.50
CA LYS A 187 -23.69 -3.00 -15.70
C LYS A 187 -25.16 -3.36 -15.70
N PRO A 188 -25.87 -3.17 -14.58
CA PRO A 188 -27.31 -3.39 -14.55
C PRO A 188 -28.01 -2.33 -15.40
N ASP A 189 -29.12 -2.72 -16.03
CA ASP A 189 -30.00 -1.77 -16.68
C ASP A 189 -30.56 -0.79 -15.65
N THR A 190 -30.50 0.50 -15.96
CA THR A 190 -31.07 1.53 -15.08
C THR A 190 -32.59 1.50 -15.17
N PRO A 191 -33.32 1.23 -14.07
CA PRO A 191 -34.77 1.22 -14.11
C PRO A 191 -35.34 2.58 -14.50
N ARG A 192 -36.43 2.58 -15.27
CA ARG A 192 -37.17 3.83 -15.58
C ARG A 192 -37.85 4.43 -14.36
N LYS A 193 -38.18 3.58 -13.38
CA LYS A 193 -38.75 3.99 -12.10
C LYS A 193 -37.64 4.49 -11.19
N ARG A 194 -37.94 5.55 -10.45
CA ARG A 194 -37.08 6.04 -9.38
C ARG A 194 -36.93 4.96 -8.31
N LEU A 195 -35.70 4.78 -7.82
CA LEU A 195 -35.38 3.94 -6.68
C LEU A 195 -34.96 4.83 -5.52
N ASP A 196 -35.57 4.63 -4.36
CA ASP A 196 -35.27 5.34 -3.12
C ASP A 196 -34.42 4.48 -2.17
N LEU A 197 -34.54 3.15 -2.31
CA LEU A 197 -33.76 2.14 -1.61
C LEU A 197 -33.23 1.12 -2.61
N ILE A 198 -31.95 0.78 -2.52
CA ILE A 198 -31.35 -0.32 -3.26
C ILE A 198 -30.85 -1.33 -2.24
N ALA A 199 -31.55 -2.46 -2.14
CA ALA A 199 -31.15 -3.59 -1.32
C ALA A 199 -30.27 -4.55 -2.12
N VAL A 200 -29.17 -5.00 -1.53
CA VAL A 200 -28.18 -5.88 -2.15
C VAL A 200 -27.81 -7.00 -1.19
N LYS A 201 -27.93 -8.25 -1.64
CA LYS A 201 -27.41 -9.40 -0.89
C LYS A 201 -26.02 -9.75 -1.41
N LEU A 202 -25.01 -9.79 -0.54
CA LEU A 202 -23.63 -10.07 -0.97
C LEU A 202 -23.21 -11.51 -0.63
N PRO A 203 -22.39 -12.16 -1.49
CA PRO A 203 -21.77 -13.44 -1.16
C PRO A 203 -20.67 -13.30 -0.09
N CYS A 204 -20.46 -14.38 0.69
CA CYS A 204 -19.45 -14.50 1.75
C CYS A 204 -18.74 -15.87 1.72
N ARG A 205 -18.20 -16.25 0.56
CA ARG A 205 -17.77 -17.64 0.26
C ARG A 205 -16.49 -18.13 0.94
N ASN A 206 -15.59 -17.22 1.32
CA ASN A 206 -14.25 -17.57 1.81
C ASN A 206 -13.94 -16.83 3.11
N GLU A 207 -13.74 -17.52 4.23
CA GLU A 207 -13.43 -16.84 5.50
C GLU A 207 -12.13 -16.04 5.46
N TRP A 208 -11.13 -16.52 4.71
CA TRP A 208 -9.77 -15.96 4.68
C TRP A 208 -9.50 -14.94 3.57
N ASN A 209 -10.37 -14.82 2.55
CA ASN A 209 -10.16 -13.87 1.43
C ASN A 209 -11.47 -13.31 0.88
N TRP A 210 -12.47 -13.12 1.75
CA TRP A 210 -13.79 -12.63 1.36
C TRP A 210 -13.77 -11.23 0.73
N SER A 211 -12.75 -10.42 1.03
CA SER A 211 -12.63 -9.03 0.57
C SER A 211 -12.06 -8.91 -0.84
N ARG A 212 -11.36 -9.94 -1.35
CA ARG A 212 -10.86 -10.03 -2.73
C ARG A 212 -11.69 -11.00 -3.57
N ASP A 213 -13.00 -10.76 -3.61
CA ASP A 213 -13.97 -11.55 -4.36
C ASP A 213 -14.59 -10.73 -5.50
N VAL A 214 -14.47 -11.23 -6.73
CA VAL A 214 -14.91 -10.53 -7.95
C VAL A 214 -16.43 -10.31 -7.95
N ALA A 215 -17.23 -11.30 -7.54
CA ALA A 215 -18.68 -11.17 -7.53
C ALA A 215 -19.14 -10.17 -6.46
N ARG A 216 -18.52 -10.21 -5.28
CA ARG A 216 -18.77 -9.25 -4.19
C ARG A 216 -18.40 -7.82 -4.60
N LEU A 217 -17.26 -7.62 -5.27
CA LEU A 217 -16.87 -6.32 -5.81
C LEU A 217 -17.88 -5.85 -6.86
N HIS A 218 -18.21 -6.73 -7.80
CA HIS A 218 -19.12 -6.42 -8.90
C HIS A 218 -20.51 -6.00 -8.42
N LEU A 219 -21.12 -6.74 -7.49
CA LEU A 219 -22.43 -6.39 -6.93
C LEU A 219 -22.45 -5.02 -6.26
N GLN A 220 -21.38 -4.68 -5.54
CA GLN A 220 -21.25 -3.39 -4.88
C GLN A 220 -21.06 -2.23 -5.88
N LEU A 221 -20.26 -2.43 -6.93
CA LEU A 221 -20.10 -1.44 -8.00
C LEU A 221 -21.38 -1.26 -8.83
N ALA A 222 -22.10 -2.35 -9.11
CA ALA A 222 -23.40 -2.32 -9.79
C ALA A 222 -24.42 -1.53 -8.96
N ALA A 223 -24.47 -1.79 -7.65
CA ALA A 223 -25.34 -1.08 -6.72
C ALA A 223 -24.99 0.41 -6.62
N ALA A 224 -23.69 0.75 -6.52
CA ALA A 224 -23.21 2.13 -6.56
C ALA A 224 -23.58 2.82 -7.88
N SER A 225 -23.46 2.12 -9.02
CA SER A 225 -23.83 2.66 -10.34
C SER A 225 -25.32 2.95 -10.45
N LEU A 226 -26.17 2.10 -9.87
CA LEU A 226 -27.62 2.34 -9.83
C LEU A 226 -27.94 3.58 -8.97
N ALA A 227 -27.34 3.71 -7.79
CA ALA A 227 -27.50 4.90 -6.96
C ALA A 227 -27.02 6.17 -7.67
N ALA A 228 -25.87 6.11 -8.32
CA ALA A 228 -25.29 7.22 -9.08
C ALA A 228 -26.12 7.63 -10.31
N SER A 229 -26.90 6.70 -10.88
CA SER A 229 -27.78 6.95 -12.05
C SER A 229 -29.02 7.78 -11.73
N ALA A 230 -29.37 7.93 -10.43
CA ALA A 230 -30.48 8.74 -9.98
C ALA A 230 -30.39 10.18 -10.52
N LYS A 231 -31.46 10.69 -11.13
CA LYS A 231 -31.49 12.03 -11.73
C LYS A 231 -31.96 13.07 -10.71
N GLY A 232 -31.04 13.89 -10.20
CA GLY A 232 -31.36 14.97 -9.26
C GLY A 232 -30.62 14.82 -7.92
N PHE A 233 -31.05 15.61 -6.93
CA PHE A 233 -30.45 15.67 -5.59
C PHE A 233 -31.23 14.87 -4.53
N TYR A 234 -32.10 13.94 -4.93
CA TYR A 234 -32.81 13.12 -3.95
C TYR A 234 -31.89 12.04 -3.36
N PRO A 235 -32.02 11.75 -2.05
CA PRO A 235 -31.22 10.73 -1.41
C PRO A 235 -31.62 9.34 -1.88
N VAL A 236 -30.63 8.48 -2.12
CA VAL A 236 -30.82 7.04 -2.36
C VAL A 236 -30.17 6.30 -1.22
N HIS A 237 -30.90 5.39 -0.58
CA HIS A 237 -30.38 4.56 0.49
C HIS A 237 -29.86 3.24 -0.06
N MET A 238 -28.77 2.73 0.52
CA MET A 238 -28.16 1.45 0.15
C MET A 238 -28.27 0.50 1.33
N LEU A 239 -28.93 -0.63 1.15
CA LEU A 239 -29.06 -1.66 2.17
C LEU A 239 -28.27 -2.90 1.75
N PHE A 240 -27.26 -3.28 2.53
CA PHE A 240 -26.47 -4.47 2.30
C PHE A 240 -26.82 -5.56 3.29
N ILE A 241 -27.10 -6.77 2.81
CA ILE A 241 -27.25 -7.97 3.63
C ILE A 241 -26.00 -8.82 3.50
N THR A 242 -25.16 -8.79 4.53
CA THR A 242 -23.85 -9.45 4.53
C THR A 242 -23.24 -9.55 5.94
N ARG A 243 -22.52 -10.65 6.21
CA ARG A 243 -21.77 -10.83 7.47
C ARG A 243 -20.53 -9.94 7.57
N ARG A 244 -19.97 -9.55 6.43
CA ARG A 244 -18.70 -8.81 6.32
C ARG A 244 -18.98 -7.39 5.87
N PHE A 245 -18.19 -6.41 6.32
CA PHE A 245 -18.42 -5.01 5.96
C PHE A 245 -18.40 -4.79 4.42
N PRO A 246 -19.27 -3.92 3.88
CA PRO A 246 -19.13 -3.40 2.52
C PRO A 246 -17.82 -2.63 2.33
N ILE A 247 -17.37 -2.46 1.10
CA ILE A 247 -16.08 -1.81 0.75
C ILE A 247 -15.97 -0.45 1.47
N PRO A 248 -15.06 -0.30 2.47
CA PRO A 248 -15.08 0.83 3.39
C PRO A 248 -14.88 2.19 2.74
N ASN A 249 -14.20 2.23 1.60
CA ASN A 249 -13.91 3.46 0.87
C ASN A 249 -14.80 3.66 -0.37
N LEU A 250 -15.73 2.74 -0.65
CA LEU A 250 -16.84 2.94 -1.59
C LEU A 250 -18.11 3.38 -0.84
N PHE A 251 -18.45 2.66 0.24
CA PHE A 251 -19.55 2.99 1.15
C PHE A 251 -18.95 3.37 2.50
N SER A 252 -18.71 4.67 2.67
CA SER A 252 -17.92 5.14 3.80
C SER A 252 -18.66 5.00 5.11
N CYS A 253 -17.89 4.81 6.16
CA CYS A 253 -18.39 4.72 7.53
C CYS A 253 -19.13 6.02 7.94
N LYS A 254 -18.79 7.17 7.34
CA LYS A 254 -19.49 8.46 7.52
C LYS A 254 -20.92 8.45 6.98
N GLU A 255 -21.20 7.55 6.03
CA GLU A 255 -22.50 7.43 5.35
C GLU A 255 -23.35 6.29 5.96
N LEU A 256 -22.83 5.55 6.95
CA LEU A 256 -23.57 4.49 7.65
C LEU A 256 -24.66 5.11 8.54
N VAL A 257 -25.91 4.74 8.29
CA VAL A 257 -27.09 5.20 9.04
C VAL A 257 -27.34 4.29 10.24
N VAL A 258 -27.42 2.98 10.01
CA VAL A 258 -27.64 1.98 11.05
C VAL A 258 -27.13 0.61 10.60
N ARG A 259 -26.75 -0.22 11.56
CA ARG A 259 -26.46 -1.64 11.35
C ARG A 259 -27.21 -2.47 12.40
N GLU A 260 -28.00 -3.43 11.92
CA GLU A 260 -28.65 -4.45 12.77
C GLU A 260 -28.16 -5.82 12.30
N GLY A 261 -27.34 -6.49 13.11
CA GLY A 261 -26.75 -7.78 12.75
C GLY A 261 -25.95 -7.71 11.44
N ASN A 262 -26.47 -8.40 10.41
CA ASN A 262 -25.88 -8.48 9.07
C ASN A 262 -26.52 -7.51 8.06
N VAL A 263 -27.41 -6.61 8.51
CA VAL A 263 -28.09 -5.62 7.68
C VAL A 263 -27.44 -4.27 7.90
N TRP A 264 -26.89 -3.69 6.84
CA TRP A 264 -26.18 -2.42 6.87
C TRP A 264 -26.91 -1.41 6.00
N LEU A 265 -27.27 -0.26 6.55
CA LEU A 265 -27.94 0.81 5.82
C LEU A 265 -27.04 2.02 5.68
N TYR A 266 -26.80 2.45 4.45
CA TYR A 266 -26.03 3.64 4.11
C TYR A 266 -26.89 4.68 3.40
N LYS A 267 -26.50 5.94 3.55
CA LYS A 267 -27.02 7.08 2.79
C LYS A 267 -25.83 7.79 2.10
N PRO A 268 -25.36 7.25 0.96
CA PRO A 268 -24.19 7.79 0.29
C PRO A 268 -24.44 9.13 -0.38
N ASP A 269 -23.38 9.94 -0.52
CA ASP A 269 -23.39 11.09 -1.41
C ASP A 269 -23.27 10.62 -2.88
N VAL A 270 -24.35 10.78 -3.63
CA VAL A 270 -24.43 10.34 -5.04
C VAL A 270 -23.42 11.05 -5.95
N ASN A 271 -22.99 12.27 -5.64
CA ASN A 271 -21.97 12.98 -6.42
C ASN A 271 -20.58 12.42 -6.15
N VAL A 272 -20.28 12.11 -4.88
CA VAL A 272 -19.02 11.45 -4.51
C VAL A 272 -18.96 10.06 -5.13
N LEU A 273 -20.07 9.29 -5.09
CA LEU A 273 -20.15 7.99 -5.77
C LEU A 273 -19.92 8.12 -7.28
N ARG A 274 -20.52 9.11 -7.95
CA ARG A 274 -20.25 9.37 -9.38
C ARG A 274 -18.77 9.59 -9.61
N GLN A 275 -18.12 10.46 -8.85
CA GLN A 275 -16.68 10.73 -9.00
C GLN A 275 -15.84 9.45 -8.85
N LYS A 276 -16.11 8.65 -7.81
CA LYS A 276 -15.46 7.36 -7.55
C LYS A 276 -15.65 6.37 -8.72
N LEU A 277 -16.84 6.31 -9.30
CA LEU A 277 -17.17 5.41 -10.42
C LEU A 277 -16.60 5.86 -11.78
N HIS A 278 -16.05 7.07 -11.90
CA HIS A 278 -15.28 7.47 -13.09
C HIS A 278 -13.83 6.96 -13.06
N LEU A 279 -13.36 6.47 -11.91
CA LEU A 279 -12.04 5.86 -11.79
C LEU A 279 -12.07 4.40 -12.27
N PRO A 280 -10.90 3.84 -12.62
CA PRO A 280 -10.80 2.42 -12.96
C PRO A 280 -11.39 1.50 -11.88
N VAL A 281 -11.98 0.40 -12.33
CA VAL A 281 -12.57 -0.65 -11.47
C VAL A 281 -11.55 -1.30 -10.52
N GLY A 282 -10.28 -1.34 -10.93
CA GLY A 282 -9.18 -1.86 -10.14
C GLY A 282 -7.85 -1.25 -10.54
N SER A 283 -6.75 -1.87 -10.11
CA SER A 283 -5.39 -1.35 -10.33
C SER A 283 -4.76 -1.75 -11.69
N CYS A 284 -5.51 -2.39 -12.57
CA CYS A 284 -5.12 -2.73 -13.94
C CYS A 284 -4.93 -1.51 -14.86
N GLU A 285 -5.36 -0.34 -14.41
CA GLU A 285 -5.24 0.93 -15.11
C GLU A 285 -4.86 2.02 -14.09
N LEU A 286 -4.10 3.02 -14.54
CA LEU A 286 -3.73 4.15 -13.69
C LEU A 286 -4.94 5.06 -13.46
N ALA A 287 -5.29 5.27 -12.19
CA ALA A 287 -6.32 6.24 -11.82
C ALA A 287 -5.88 7.69 -12.04
N LEU A 288 -4.57 7.92 -12.15
CA LEU A 288 -3.97 9.20 -12.51
C LEU A 288 -2.94 8.98 -13.63
N PRO A 289 -3.16 9.51 -14.85
CA PRO A 289 -2.21 9.38 -15.94
C PRO A 289 -0.89 10.08 -15.64
N LEU A 290 0.23 9.49 -16.05
CA LEU A 290 1.57 10.03 -15.76
C LEU A 290 1.88 11.35 -16.50
N ARG A 291 1.33 11.51 -17.72
CA ARG A 291 1.63 12.64 -18.62
C ARG A 291 0.62 13.78 -18.56
N ASP A 292 -0.52 13.58 -17.89
CA ASP A 292 -1.50 14.65 -17.75
C ASP A 292 -0.99 15.67 -16.75
N ARG A 293 -0.99 16.94 -17.17
CA ARG A 293 -0.72 18.08 -16.29
C ARG A 293 -1.66 17.94 -15.09
N ALA A 294 -1.07 18.01 -13.89
CA ALA A 294 -1.77 18.09 -12.61
C ALA A 294 -3.09 18.85 -12.81
N ARG A 295 -4.21 18.13 -12.78
CA ARG A 295 -5.52 18.77 -12.93
C ARG A 295 -5.61 19.83 -11.85
N ALA A 296 -6.06 21.04 -12.21
CA ALA A 296 -6.23 22.11 -11.26
C ALA A 296 -7.20 21.65 -10.17
N TYR A 297 -6.66 21.27 -9.02
CA TYR A 297 -7.44 20.82 -7.89
C TYR A 297 -7.89 22.04 -7.09
N SER A 298 -9.20 22.25 -7.02
CA SER A 298 -9.85 23.31 -6.24
C SER A 298 -10.39 22.73 -4.93
N GLY A 299 -9.49 22.13 -4.15
CA GLY A 299 -9.81 21.70 -2.79
C GLY A 299 -9.92 22.84 -1.80
N ASN A 300 -10.04 22.49 -0.52
CA ASN A 300 -9.94 23.43 0.58
C ASN A 300 -8.56 23.27 1.23
N PRO A 301 -7.57 24.12 0.87
CA PRO A 301 -6.22 24.03 1.42
C PRO A 301 -6.14 24.00 2.94
N GLN A 302 -7.11 24.63 3.62
CA GLN A 302 -7.15 24.73 5.08
C GLN A 302 -7.63 23.44 5.76
N ARG A 303 -8.25 22.53 5.00
CA ARG A 303 -8.72 21.22 5.48
C ARG A 303 -7.96 20.07 4.80
N GLU A 304 -6.76 20.36 4.32
CA GLU A 304 -5.83 19.42 3.70
C GLU A 304 -4.48 19.44 4.41
N ALA A 305 -3.90 18.27 4.65
CA ALA A 305 -2.59 18.15 5.27
C ALA A 305 -1.75 17.02 4.69
N TYR A 306 -0.43 17.22 4.68
CA TYR A 306 0.49 16.10 4.70
C TYR A 306 0.57 15.56 6.12
N ALA A 307 0.51 14.24 6.26
CA ALA A 307 0.56 13.59 7.56
C ALA A 307 1.72 12.60 7.62
N THR A 308 2.39 12.51 8.77
CA THR A 308 3.34 11.42 9.05
C THR A 308 3.22 10.97 10.52
N ILE A 309 3.84 9.86 10.86
CA ILE A 309 3.80 9.26 12.20
C ILE A 309 5.17 8.77 12.64
N LEU A 310 5.55 9.04 13.89
CA LEU A 310 6.82 8.58 14.46
C LEU A 310 6.61 7.68 15.68
N HIS A 311 7.35 6.58 15.69
CA HIS A 311 7.45 5.65 16.83
C HIS A 311 8.86 5.60 17.44
N SER A 312 9.85 6.19 16.78
CA SER A 312 11.24 6.20 17.25
C SER A 312 11.91 7.52 16.93
N ALA A 313 12.16 8.33 17.97
CA ALA A 313 12.77 9.64 17.82
C ALA A 313 14.14 9.57 17.13
N HIS A 314 14.99 8.64 17.60
CA HIS A 314 16.39 8.57 17.21
C HIS A 314 16.62 8.05 15.79
N VAL A 315 15.60 7.41 15.21
CA VAL A 315 15.70 6.83 13.88
C VAL A 315 15.05 7.74 12.85
N TYR A 316 13.96 8.44 13.17
CA TYR A 316 13.13 9.08 12.14
C TYR A 316 12.86 10.58 12.30
N VAL A 317 13.29 11.24 13.38
CA VAL A 317 13.08 12.70 13.51
C VAL A 317 13.79 13.49 12.41
N CYS A 318 15.05 13.16 12.11
CA CYS A 318 15.76 13.80 11.00
C CYS A 318 15.09 13.53 9.64
N GLY A 319 14.59 12.31 9.42
CA GLY A 319 13.83 11.96 8.23
C GLY A 319 12.55 12.79 8.08
N ALA A 320 11.76 12.90 9.16
CA ALA A 320 10.55 13.72 9.18
C ALA A 320 10.84 15.22 8.96
N ILE A 321 11.94 15.73 9.51
CA ILE A 321 12.39 17.11 9.25
C ILE A 321 12.72 17.28 7.76
N ALA A 322 13.52 16.39 7.17
CA ALA A 322 13.85 16.44 5.76
C ALA A 322 12.60 16.31 4.86
N ALA A 323 11.64 15.46 5.24
CA ALA A 323 10.36 15.33 4.55
C ALA A 323 9.59 16.65 4.55
N ALA A 324 9.42 17.31 5.70
CA ALA A 324 8.79 18.63 5.79
C ALA A 324 9.47 19.68 4.92
N GLN A 325 10.80 19.75 4.98
CA GLN A 325 11.57 20.70 4.18
C GLN A 325 11.42 20.41 2.69
N SER A 326 11.44 19.15 2.28
CA SER A 326 11.22 18.76 0.88
C SER A 326 9.81 19.11 0.37
N ILE A 327 8.76 18.96 1.20
CA ILE A 327 7.39 19.39 0.87
C ILE A 327 7.36 20.91 0.64
N ARG A 328 8.01 21.69 1.52
CA ARG A 328 8.06 23.15 1.40
C ARG A 328 8.87 23.61 0.20
N PHE A 329 10.03 23.00 -0.07
CA PHE A 329 10.83 23.28 -1.27
C PHE A 329 10.11 22.93 -2.57
N SER A 330 9.20 21.96 -2.54
CA SER A 330 8.33 21.65 -3.68
C SER A 330 7.25 22.72 -3.95
N GLY A 331 7.07 23.68 -3.03
CA GLY A 331 6.11 24.78 -3.14
C GLY A 331 4.75 24.52 -2.50
N SER A 332 4.57 23.44 -1.74
CA SER A 332 3.30 23.17 -1.06
C SER A 332 3.11 24.08 0.15
N ASN A 333 1.90 24.62 0.29
CA ASN A 333 1.47 25.44 1.43
C ASN A 333 0.49 24.72 2.36
N ARG A 334 0.27 23.41 2.17
CA ARG A 334 -0.64 22.63 3.00
C ARG A 334 -0.13 22.46 4.42
N ASP A 335 -1.04 22.15 5.33
CA ASP A 335 -0.66 21.81 6.69
C ASP A 335 0.28 20.60 6.71
N LEU A 336 1.24 20.63 7.64
CA LEU A 336 2.09 19.48 7.94
C LEU A 336 1.68 19.00 9.33
N VAL A 337 1.19 17.78 9.46
CA VAL A 337 0.76 17.21 10.74
C VAL A 337 1.58 15.96 11.06
N ILE A 338 2.11 15.90 12.27
CA ILE A 338 2.87 14.73 12.72
C ILE A 338 2.26 14.11 13.96
N LEU A 339 1.99 12.80 13.88
CA LEU A 339 1.53 12.01 15.01
C LEU A 339 2.74 11.48 15.77
N VAL A 340 2.83 11.78 17.06
CA VAL A 340 3.93 11.33 17.94
C VAL A 340 3.39 10.87 19.28
N ASP A 341 4.07 9.95 19.94
CA ASP A 341 3.75 9.58 21.32
C ASP A 341 4.66 10.31 22.33
N GLU A 342 4.42 10.06 23.62
CA GLU A 342 5.14 10.68 24.73
C GLU A 342 6.64 10.33 24.81
N THR A 343 7.09 9.28 24.13
CA THR A 343 8.53 8.91 24.08
C THR A 343 9.35 9.89 23.22
N ILE A 344 8.71 10.68 22.36
CA ILE A 344 9.37 11.73 21.60
C ILE A 344 9.60 12.93 22.52
N SER A 345 10.85 13.11 22.96
CA SER A 345 11.27 14.16 23.90
C SER A 345 10.93 15.58 23.41
N VAL A 346 10.82 16.53 24.34
CA VAL A 346 10.67 17.97 24.06
C VAL A 346 11.72 18.51 23.08
N TYR A 347 12.98 18.08 23.19
CA TYR A 347 14.05 18.46 22.24
C TYR A 347 13.67 18.10 20.79
N HIS A 348 13.38 16.82 20.52
CA HIS A 348 12.95 16.37 19.18
C HIS A 348 11.65 17.04 18.72
N ARG A 349 10.68 17.26 19.61
CA ARG A 349 9.43 17.99 19.30
C ARG A 349 9.72 19.42 18.82
N SER A 350 10.62 20.14 19.49
CA SER A 350 11.00 21.49 19.06
C SER A 350 11.61 21.52 17.65
N GLY A 351 12.36 20.48 17.26
CA GLY A 351 12.89 20.36 15.90
C GLY A 351 11.82 20.08 14.85
N LEU A 352 10.84 19.25 15.19
CA LEU A 352 9.69 18.98 14.32
C LEU A 352 8.83 20.24 14.11
N GLU A 353 8.54 20.98 15.18
CA GLU A 353 7.81 22.26 15.12
C GLU A 353 8.58 23.31 14.30
N ALA A 354 9.90 23.45 14.54
CA ALA A 354 10.75 24.36 13.78
C ALA A 354 10.84 24.00 12.28
N ALA A 355 10.68 22.71 11.93
CA ALA A 355 10.59 22.26 10.55
C ALA A 355 9.22 22.52 9.91
N GLY A 356 8.21 22.93 10.69
CA GLY A 356 6.86 23.27 10.25
C GLY A 356 5.78 22.24 10.60
N TRP A 357 6.10 21.18 11.34
CA TRP A 357 5.10 20.17 11.73
C TRP A 357 4.21 20.66 12.88
N LYS A 358 2.89 20.51 12.70
CA LYS A 358 1.88 20.57 13.77
C LYS A 358 1.87 19.24 14.50
N ILE A 359 2.34 19.25 15.75
CA ILE A 359 2.45 18.05 16.57
C ILE A 359 1.07 17.65 17.12
N ARG A 360 0.72 16.37 16.94
CA ARG A 360 -0.43 15.73 17.58
C ARG A 360 0.06 14.56 18.43
N THR A 361 -0.10 14.68 19.75
CA THR A 361 0.25 13.59 20.66
C THR A 361 -0.80 12.48 20.57
N ILE A 362 -0.34 11.24 20.39
CA ILE A 362 -1.20 10.05 20.28
C ILE A 362 -0.80 8.98 21.30
N GLN A 363 -1.78 8.16 21.67
CA GLN A 363 -1.51 6.89 22.33
C GLN A 363 -1.22 5.82 21.28
N ARG A 364 -0.08 5.12 21.44
CA ARG A 364 0.30 4.04 20.54
C ARG A 364 -0.72 2.91 20.53
N ILE A 365 -0.89 2.29 19.37
CA ILE A 365 -1.70 1.10 19.19
C ILE A 365 -0.74 -0.06 18.97
N ARG A 366 -0.79 -1.03 19.89
CA ARG A 366 -0.01 -2.25 19.78
C ARG A 366 -0.63 -3.15 18.72
N ASN A 367 0.19 -3.69 17.83
CA ASN A 367 -0.18 -4.82 17.00
C ASN A 367 -0.32 -6.07 17.88
N PRO A 368 -1.54 -6.63 18.03
CA PRO A 368 -1.78 -7.75 18.94
C PRO A 368 -1.03 -9.02 18.52
N LYS A 369 -0.67 -9.16 17.24
CA LYS A 369 0.04 -10.32 16.68
C LYS A 369 1.56 -10.14 16.65
N ALA A 370 2.09 -8.96 17.00
CA ALA A 370 3.52 -8.72 17.02
C ALA A 370 4.17 -9.28 18.30
N GLU A 371 5.37 -9.83 18.14
CA GLU A 371 6.26 -10.14 19.25
C GLU A 371 6.61 -8.87 20.04
N LYS A 372 6.89 -9.02 21.32
CA LYS A 372 7.32 -7.89 22.16
C LYS A 372 8.65 -7.33 21.66
N ASP A 373 8.76 -6.00 21.62
CA ASP A 373 9.95 -5.27 21.18
C ASP A 373 10.32 -5.54 19.70
N ALA A 374 9.38 -6.08 18.91
CA ALA A 374 9.52 -6.22 17.48
C ALA A 374 9.27 -4.88 16.77
N TYR A 375 9.87 -4.70 15.60
CA TYR A 375 9.77 -3.46 14.83
C TYR A 375 8.31 -3.08 14.47
N ASN A 376 7.48 -4.11 14.26
CA ASN A 376 6.08 -3.98 13.88
C ASN A 376 5.14 -3.89 15.11
N GLU A 377 5.67 -3.87 16.33
CA GLU A 377 4.84 -3.87 17.55
C GLU A 377 3.91 -2.66 17.63
N TRP A 378 4.33 -1.51 17.14
CA TRP A 378 3.58 -0.26 17.29
C TRP A 378 3.04 0.32 15.99
N ASN A 379 3.24 -0.37 14.86
CA ASN A 379 2.89 0.17 13.54
C ASN A 379 1.39 0.37 13.31
N TYR A 380 0.53 -0.34 14.04
CA TYR A 380 -0.93 -0.13 14.01
C TYR A 380 -1.35 1.25 14.54
N SER A 381 -0.43 1.97 15.20
CA SER A 381 -0.62 3.39 15.51
C SER A 381 -0.91 4.24 14.26
N LYS A 382 -0.55 3.76 13.06
CA LYS A 382 -0.91 4.37 11.77
C LYS A 382 -2.44 4.51 11.60
N PHE A 383 -3.24 3.69 12.28
CA PHE A 383 -4.71 3.84 12.26
C PHE A 383 -5.17 5.19 12.84
N ARG A 384 -4.35 5.84 13.69
CA ARG A 384 -4.63 7.18 14.23
C ARG A 384 -4.74 8.26 13.15
N LEU A 385 -4.25 8.01 11.93
CA LEU A 385 -4.43 8.90 10.78
C LEU A 385 -5.91 9.16 10.49
N TRP A 386 -6.79 8.18 10.70
CA TRP A 386 -8.23 8.36 10.51
C TRP A 386 -8.88 9.23 11.59
N GLN A 387 -8.19 9.55 12.68
CA GLN A 387 -8.71 10.47 13.71
C GLN A 387 -8.36 11.94 13.44
N LEU A 388 -7.65 12.25 12.35
CA LEU A 388 -7.34 13.61 11.92
C LEU A 388 -8.56 14.32 11.28
N THR A 389 -9.72 14.27 11.93
CA THR A 389 -11.02 14.71 11.40
C THR A 389 -11.17 16.23 11.23
N ASP A 390 -10.20 17.00 11.71
CA ASP A 390 -10.07 18.43 11.40
C ASP A 390 -9.84 18.65 9.89
N TYR A 391 -9.29 17.63 9.21
CA TYR A 391 -9.02 17.61 7.78
C TYR A 391 -10.05 16.77 7.02
N ASP A 392 -10.41 17.22 5.82
CA ASP A 392 -11.25 16.46 4.90
C ASP A 392 -10.41 15.40 4.17
N LYS A 393 -9.14 15.69 3.92
CA LYS A 393 -8.21 14.78 3.24
C LYS A 393 -6.78 14.97 3.71
N ILE A 394 -6.05 13.87 3.80
CA ILE A 394 -4.62 13.89 4.09
C ILE A 394 -3.84 13.08 3.05
N ILE A 395 -2.63 13.52 2.74
CA ILE A 395 -1.61 12.70 2.08
C ILE A 395 -0.69 12.19 3.17
N PHE A 396 -0.82 10.91 3.52
CA PHE A 396 0.14 10.27 4.39
C PHE A 396 1.45 10.01 3.64
N ILE A 397 2.57 10.31 4.30
CA ILE A 397 3.91 9.91 3.88
C ILE A 397 4.68 9.28 5.05
N ASP A 398 5.39 8.19 4.81
CA ASP A 398 6.40 7.69 5.76
C ASP A 398 7.54 8.73 5.94
N ALA A 399 8.23 8.66 7.08
CA ALA A 399 9.29 9.61 7.43
C ALA A 399 10.61 9.38 6.66
N ASP A 400 10.68 8.38 5.80
CA ASP A 400 11.83 8.00 4.97
C ASP A 400 11.63 8.22 3.47
N LEU A 401 10.77 9.18 3.16
CA LEU A 401 10.54 9.68 1.82
C LEU A 401 11.06 11.11 1.66
N LEU A 402 11.32 11.48 0.41
CA LEU A 402 11.65 12.85 0.01
C LEU A 402 10.74 13.29 -1.13
N ILE A 403 10.08 14.45 -0.96
CA ILE A 403 9.27 15.07 -2.00
C ILE A 403 10.18 15.87 -2.93
N LEU A 404 10.29 15.42 -4.18
CA LEU A 404 11.11 16.04 -5.22
C LEU A 404 10.32 17.03 -6.07
N ARG A 405 9.00 16.86 -6.16
CA ARG A 405 8.06 17.73 -6.89
C ARG A 405 6.75 17.80 -6.13
N ASN A 406 6.03 18.91 -6.30
CA ASN A 406 4.74 19.11 -5.64
C ASN A 406 3.76 17.98 -6.02
N ILE A 407 3.11 17.38 -5.03
CA ILE A 407 2.08 16.33 -5.20
C ILE A 407 0.72 16.76 -4.66
N ASP A 408 0.45 18.06 -4.51
CA ASP A 408 -0.81 18.58 -3.96
C ASP A 408 -2.02 18.18 -4.84
N PHE A 409 -1.82 17.88 -6.13
CA PHE A 409 -2.89 17.35 -6.97
C PHE A 409 -3.43 16.00 -6.47
N LEU A 410 -2.69 15.25 -5.65
CA LEU A 410 -3.18 14.01 -5.04
C LEU A 410 -4.29 14.26 -4.01
N PHE A 411 -4.46 15.47 -3.49
CA PHE A 411 -5.66 15.83 -2.72
C PHE A 411 -6.93 15.78 -3.59
N GLY A 412 -6.83 15.70 -4.92
CA GLY A 412 -7.96 15.40 -5.79
C GLY A 412 -8.41 13.95 -5.80
N MET A 413 -7.58 13.01 -5.33
CA MET A 413 -7.83 11.57 -5.43
C MET A 413 -8.64 11.06 -4.22
N PRO A 414 -9.46 10.01 -4.36
CA PRO A 414 -10.22 9.44 -3.24
C PRO A 414 -9.37 8.48 -2.39
N GLU A 415 -9.86 8.18 -1.19
CA GLU A 415 -9.37 7.09 -0.35
C GLU A 415 -9.68 5.72 -1.00
N ILE A 416 -8.79 4.71 -0.99
CA ILE A 416 -7.34 4.76 -0.84
C ILE A 416 -6.74 4.91 -2.24
N SER A 417 -5.95 5.96 -2.45
CA SER A 417 -5.09 6.09 -3.62
C SER A 417 -3.64 5.92 -3.21
N ALA A 418 -2.93 5.00 -3.86
CA ALA A 418 -1.58 4.58 -3.51
C ALA A 418 -0.85 3.94 -4.71
N THR A 419 0.47 3.75 -4.60
CA THR A 419 1.25 3.08 -5.64
C THR A 419 1.20 1.56 -5.48
N GLY A 420 1.30 0.83 -6.59
CA GLY A 420 1.43 -0.63 -6.57
C GLY A 420 2.67 -1.12 -5.81
N ASN A 421 2.56 -2.32 -5.24
CA ASN A 421 3.64 -3.10 -4.65
C ASN A 421 3.59 -4.52 -5.26
N ASN A 422 4.11 -5.53 -4.59
CA ASN A 422 4.02 -6.92 -5.04
C ASN A 422 2.57 -7.43 -5.07
N ALA A 423 2.26 -8.31 -6.02
CA ALA A 423 0.92 -8.88 -6.23
C ALA A 423 -0.18 -7.79 -6.36
N SER A 424 -1.40 -8.06 -5.87
CA SER A 424 -2.55 -7.17 -5.95
C SER A 424 -2.58 -6.05 -4.90
N LEU A 425 -1.42 -5.72 -4.31
CA LEU A 425 -1.30 -4.95 -3.08
C LEU A 425 -0.69 -3.57 -3.32
N PHE A 426 -1.11 -2.58 -2.52
CA PHE A 426 -0.51 -1.25 -2.53
C PHE A 426 0.62 -1.11 -1.52
N ASN A 427 1.53 -0.18 -1.78
CA ASN A 427 2.53 0.28 -0.82
C ASN A 427 1.92 1.35 0.10
N SER A 428 2.06 1.20 1.42
CA SER A 428 1.45 2.12 2.39
C SER A 428 2.32 3.33 2.75
N GLY A 429 3.43 3.55 2.03
CA GLY A 429 4.35 4.66 2.31
C GLY A 429 3.86 6.00 1.78
N VAL A 430 3.01 6.02 0.75
CA VAL A 430 2.28 7.21 0.30
C VAL A 430 0.83 6.82 0.07
N MET A 431 -0.10 7.43 0.81
CA MET A 431 -1.53 7.14 0.72
C MET A 431 -2.38 8.40 0.82
N VAL A 432 -3.42 8.47 0.01
CA VAL A 432 -4.49 9.46 0.18
C VAL A 432 -5.56 8.87 1.09
N ILE A 433 -5.88 9.58 2.18
CA ILE A 433 -6.80 9.15 3.24
C ILE A 433 -7.86 10.23 3.47
N GLU A 434 -9.08 9.80 3.79
CA GLU A 434 -10.21 10.66 4.18
C GLU A 434 -10.54 10.40 5.66
N PRO A 435 -9.97 11.19 6.61
CA PRO A 435 -10.09 10.91 8.04
C PRO A 435 -11.53 10.76 8.52
N SER A 436 -11.78 9.74 9.34
CA SER A 436 -13.08 9.35 9.89
C SER A 436 -12.91 8.57 11.19
N ASN A 437 -13.47 9.07 12.30
CA ASN A 437 -13.49 8.32 13.56
C ASN A 437 -14.25 6.98 13.41
N CYS A 438 -15.25 6.91 12.54
CA CYS A 438 -15.94 5.65 12.26
C CYS A 438 -15.01 4.64 11.56
N THR A 439 -14.24 5.07 10.56
CA THR A 439 -13.25 4.18 9.91
C THR A 439 -12.16 3.76 10.90
N PHE A 440 -11.70 4.65 11.77
CA PHE A 440 -10.83 4.27 12.87
C PHE A 440 -11.44 3.17 13.77
N ASN A 441 -12.70 3.33 14.17
CA ASN A 441 -13.40 2.32 14.97
C ASN A 441 -13.55 1.00 14.22
N LEU A 442 -13.84 1.01 12.92
CA LEU A 442 -13.88 -0.19 12.08
C LEU A 442 -12.54 -0.95 12.12
N LEU A 443 -11.41 -0.24 11.98
CA LEU A 443 -10.07 -0.83 12.07
C LEU A 443 -9.80 -1.40 13.47
N MET A 444 -10.21 -0.69 14.52
CA MET A 444 -10.02 -1.13 15.91
C MET A 444 -10.89 -2.34 16.28
N GLU A 445 -12.15 -2.39 15.82
CA GLU A 445 -13.07 -3.50 16.06
C GLU A 445 -12.54 -4.81 15.45
N HIS A 446 -11.93 -4.72 14.27
CA HIS A 446 -11.42 -5.89 13.54
C HIS A 446 -9.93 -6.13 13.75
N ILE A 447 -9.29 -5.45 14.72
CA ILE A 447 -7.83 -5.50 14.94
C ILE A 447 -7.32 -6.92 15.27
N ASN A 448 -8.16 -7.74 15.90
CA ASN A 448 -7.84 -9.13 16.28
C ASN A 448 -8.26 -10.16 15.23
N GLU A 449 -9.22 -9.80 14.38
CA GLU A 449 -9.85 -10.70 13.41
C GLU A 449 -9.13 -10.71 12.07
N ILE A 450 -8.69 -9.54 11.60
CA ILE A 450 -8.01 -9.40 10.32
C ILE A 450 -6.52 -9.68 10.50
N GLU A 451 -6.02 -10.67 9.77
CA GLU A 451 -4.62 -11.05 9.80
C GLU A 451 -3.82 -10.32 8.71
N SER A 452 -2.78 -9.61 9.13
CA SER A 452 -1.89 -8.92 8.21
C SER A 452 -0.96 -9.89 7.49
N TYR A 453 -0.98 -9.92 6.15
CA TYR A 453 -0.15 -10.83 5.35
C TYR A 453 1.37 -10.72 5.61
N ASN A 454 1.87 -9.55 6.04
CA ASN A 454 3.28 -9.32 6.38
C ASN A 454 3.49 -9.02 7.88
N GLY A 455 2.47 -9.22 8.71
CA GLY A 455 2.48 -8.85 10.13
C GLY A 455 2.56 -7.34 10.43
N GLY A 456 2.48 -6.45 9.43
CA GLY A 456 2.58 -5.00 9.59
C GLY A 456 1.32 -4.20 9.29
N ASP A 457 1.39 -2.87 9.41
CA ASP A 457 0.29 -1.96 9.08
C ASP A 457 -0.08 -2.04 7.59
N GLN A 458 0.91 -2.08 6.69
CA GLN A 458 0.66 -2.23 5.26
C GLN A 458 -0.15 -3.49 4.95
N GLY A 459 0.18 -4.60 5.62
CA GLY A 459 -0.53 -5.84 5.40
C GLY A 459 -1.96 -5.78 5.87
N TYR A 460 -2.18 -5.27 7.08
CA TYR A 460 -3.51 -5.05 7.62
C TYR A 460 -4.37 -4.15 6.70
N LEU A 461 -3.83 -3.00 6.28
CA LEU A 461 -4.56 -2.04 5.45
C LEU A 461 -4.93 -2.61 4.08
N ASN A 462 -4.08 -3.48 3.50
CA ASN A 462 -4.40 -4.15 2.24
C ASN A 462 -5.51 -5.20 2.37
N GLU A 463 -5.77 -5.74 3.56
CA GLU A 463 -6.89 -6.65 3.81
C GLU A 463 -8.22 -5.90 3.99
N VAL A 464 -8.17 -4.68 4.53
CA VAL A 464 -9.34 -3.82 4.76
C VAL A 464 -9.75 -3.05 3.50
N PHE A 465 -8.78 -2.42 2.84
CA PHE A 465 -9.00 -1.54 1.68
C PHE A 465 -8.61 -2.24 0.38
N THR A 466 -9.35 -3.32 0.04
CA THR A 466 -9.07 -4.11 -1.17
C THR A 466 -9.43 -3.38 -2.47
N TRP A 467 -10.38 -2.44 -2.41
CA TRP A 467 -10.68 -1.55 -3.53
C TRP A 467 -9.85 -0.28 -3.41
N TRP A 468 -8.75 -0.19 -4.16
CA TRP A 468 -7.82 0.94 -4.12
C TRP A 468 -7.45 1.41 -5.52
N HIS A 469 -7.01 2.66 -5.63
CA HIS A 469 -6.73 3.32 -6.90
C HIS A 469 -5.24 3.48 -7.12
N ARG A 470 -4.73 2.92 -8.23
CA ARG A 470 -3.30 2.99 -8.57
C ARG A 470 -2.92 4.37 -9.07
N ILE A 471 -2.04 5.03 -8.33
CA ILE A 471 -1.28 6.20 -8.80
C ILE A 471 0.11 5.75 -9.30
N PRO A 472 0.75 6.52 -10.19
CA PRO A 472 2.02 6.11 -10.78
C PRO A 472 3.13 5.90 -9.74
N LYS A 473 4.01 4.93 -9.96
CA LYS A 473 5.19 4.62 -9.12
C LYS A 473 6.10 5.83 -8.90
N HIS A 474 6.02 6.84 -9.77
CA HIS A 474 6.76 8.12 -9.62
C HIS A 474 6.36 8.88 -8.36
N MET A 475 5.18 8.60 -7.78
CA MET A 475 4.66 9.19 -6.55
C MET A 475 5.13 8.47 -5.27
N ASN A 476 5.84 7.34 -5.40
CA ASN A 476 6.45 6.59 -4.30
C ASN A 476 7.53 5.65 -4.88
N PHE A 477 8.61 6.23 -5.39
CA PHE A 477 9.61 5.47 -6.13
C PHE A 477 10.64 4.88 -5.17
N LEU A 478 10.70 3.56 -5.07
CA LEU A 478 11.56 2.85 -4.13
C LEU A 478 13.04 2.87 -4.55
N LYS A 479 13.93 3.25 -3.62
CA LYS A 479 15.40 3.20 -3.80
C LYS A 479 15.91 1.77 -3.61
N HIS A 480 15.82 0.95 -4.67
CA HIS A 480 16.42 -0.38 -4.71
C HIS A 480 16.78 -0.85 -6.13
N PHE A 481 17.66 -1.84 -6.20
CA PHE A 481 18.10 -2.58 -7.38
C PHE A 481 17.94 -4.06 -7.07
N TRP A 482 17.01 -4.75 -7.74
CA TRP A 482 16.75 -6.16 -7.43
C TRP A 482 17.91 -7.04 -7.90
N ILE A 483 18.11 -8.14 -7.18
CA ILE A 483 18.99 -9.23 -7.64
C ILE A 483 18.44 -9.72 -8.99
N GLY A 484 19.29 -9.69 -10.01
CA GLY A 484 18.91 -10.05 -11.38
C GLY A 484 18.39 -8.91 -12.24
N ASP A 485 18.28 -7.67 -11.73
CA ASP A 485 18.01 -6.50 -12.59
C ASP A 485 19.09 -6.42 -13.69
N GLU A 486 18.65 -6.32 -14.94
CA GLU A 486 19.53 -6.07 -16.08
C GLU A 486 20.24 -4.72 -15.93
N GLU A 487 21.44 -4.59 -16.52
CA GLU A 487 22.24 -3.37 -16.40
C GLU A 487 21.51 -2.14 -16.95
N GLU A 488 20.72 -2.30 -18.02
CA GLU A 488 19.88 -1.23 -18.57
C GLU A 488 18.82 -0.73 -17.56
N VAL A 489 18.21 -1.65 -16.79
CA VAL A 489 17.24 -1.31 -15.74
C VAL A 489 17.91 -0.55 -14.61
N LYS A 490 19.09 -1.00 -14.17
CA LYS A 490 19.89 -0.30 -13.15
C LYS A 490 20.27 1.10 -13.62
N GLN A 491 20.73 1.24 -14.85
CA GLN A 491 21.05 2.54 -15.44
C GLN A 491 19.82 3.44 -15.57
N LYS A 492 18.65 2.91 -15.98
CA LYS A 492 17.39 3.67 -16.02
C LYS A 492 17.02 4.21 -14.63
N LYS A 493 17.10 3.38 -13.59
CA LYS A 493 16.87 3.81 -12.19
C LYS A 493 17.87 4.89 -11.76
N THR A 494 19.16 4.70 -12.01
CA THR A 494 20.18 5.72 -11.69
C THR A 494 19.93 7.03 -12.41
N ARG A 495 19.50 7.02 -13.69
CA ARG A 495 19.10 8.24 -14.41
C ARG A 495 17.89 8.92 -13.77
N LEU A 496 16.88 8.16 -13.34
CA LEU A 496 15.72 8.70 -12.62
C LEU A 496 16.14 9.32 -11.28
N PHE A 497 17.05 8.68 -10.54
CA PHE A 497 17.64 9.23 -9.33
C PHE A 497 18.53 10.45 -9.58
N ALA A 498 19.14 10.59 -10.76
CA ALA A 498 20.04 11.70 -11.07
C ALA A 498 19.35 12.91 -11.70
N ALA A 499 18.13 12.75 -12.22
CA ALA A 499 17.49 13.74 -13.08
C ALA A 499 17.35 15.13 -12.41
N GLU A 500 17.71 16.16 -13.16
CA GLU A 500 17.52 17.58 -12.86
C GLU A 500 17.01 18.31 -14.12
N PRO A 501 15.81 18.91 -14.11
CA PRO A 501 14.84 18.91 -13.02
C PRO A 501 14.36 17.48 -12.68
N PRO A 502 13.89 17.23 -11.44
CA PRO A 502 13.45 15.89 -11.04
C PRO A 502 12.34 15.34 -11.96
N ILE A 503 12.47 14.07 -12.36
CA ILE A 503 11.39 13.33 -13.05
C ILE A 503 10.44 12.72 -12.02
N LEU A 504 11.02 12.07 -11.01
CA LEU A 504 10.30 11.48 -9.89
C LEU A 504 9.62 12.57 -9.04
N TYR A 505 8.44 12.28 -8.52
CA TYR A 505 7.76 13.16 -7.56
C TYR A 505 8.19 12.85 -6.13
N VAL A 506 8.35 11.57 -5.80
CA VAL A 506 8.73 11.11 -4.46
C VAL A 506 9.74 9.99 -4.55
N LEU A 507 10.79 10.06 -3.72
CA LEU A 507 11.82 9.04 -3.58
C LEU A 507 11.76 8.42 -2.18
N HIS A 508 11.60 7.10 -2.11
CA HIS A 508 11.45 6.32 -0.88
C HIS A 508 12.77 5.59 -0.57
N TYR A 509 13.41 5.94 0.55
CA TYR A 509 14.71 5.40 0.92
C TYR A 509 14.57 4.05 1.64
N LEU A 510 14.93 2.95 0.98
CA LEU A 510 15.09 1.64 1.61
C LEU A 510 16.52 1.41 2.11
N GLY A 511 16.73 0.36 2.90
CA GLY A 511 18.01 0.07 3.56
C GLY A 511 18.34 1.02 4.71
N VAL A 512 19.64 1.22 4.97
CA VAL A 512 20.14 2.22 5.92
C VAL A 512 19.76 3.61 5.40
N LYS A 513 19.08 4.39 6.25
CA LYS A 513 18.59 5.73 5.89
C LYS A 513 19.74 6.72 5.75
N PRO A 514 19.68 7.71 4.83
CA PRO A 514 20.80 8.62 4.56
C PRO A 514 21.34 9.34 5.80
N TRP A 515 20.48 9.78 6.71
CA TRP A 515 20.90 10.47 7.94
C TRP A 515 21.54 9.56 8.99
N LEU A 516 21.35 8.24 8.90
CA LEU A 516 22.03 7.26 9.77
C LEU A 516 23.37 6.82 9.19
N CYS A 517 23.66 7.25 7.97
CA CYS A 517 24.78 6.85 7.16
C CYS A 517 25.88 7.92 7.19
N PHE A 518 27.03 7.70 6.55
CA PHE A 518 27.99 8.79 6.31
C PHE A 518 27.38 9.83 5.36
N ARG A 519 27.84 11.09 5.41
CA ARG A 519 27.48 12.09 4.39
C ARG A 519 28.16 11.83 3.05
N ASP A 520 29.37 11.27 3.08
CA ASP A 520 30.27 11.23 1.92
C ASP A 520 29.84 10.23 0.83
N TYR A 521 29.15 9.14 1.20
CA TYR A 521 28.67 8.11 0.30
C TYR A 521 27.58 7.24 0.97
N ASP A 522 26.86 6.46 0.17
CA ASP A 522 25.85 5.54 0.68
C ASP A 522 26.48 4.30 1.34
N CYS A 523 26.72 4.34 2.64
CA CYS A 523 27.18 3.22 3.48
C CYS A 523 26.38 1.91 3.36
N ASN A 524 25.22 1.89 2.69
CA ASN A 524 24.61 0.63 2.25
C ASN A 524 25.59 -0.23 1.41
N TRP A 525 26.58 0.39 0.73
CA TRP A 525 27.68 -0.32 0.06
C TRP A 525 28.54 -1.19 1.00
N ASN A 526 28.62 -0.84 2.30
CA ASN A 526 29.51 -1.52 3.24
C ASN A 526 28.96 -2.87 3.76
N ALA A 527 27.77 -3.31 3.34
CA ALA A 527 27.20 -4.58 3.79
C ALA A 527 26.41 -5.28 2.68
N ASP A 528 26.73 -6.55 2.40
CA ASP A 528 26.09 -7.35 1.35
C ASP A 528 24.56 -7.31 1.38
N ILE A 529 23.97 -7.40 2.58
CA ILE A 529 22.51 -7.39 2.78
C ILE A 529 21.83 -6.06 2.40
N PHE A 530 22.61 -4.99 2.22
CA PHE A 530 22.11 -3.66 1.91
C PHE A 530 22.55 -3.13 0.55
N GLN A 531 23.43 -3.85 -0.17
CA GLN A 531 23.90 -3.42 -1.49
C GLN A 531 22.76 -3.26 -2.50
N GLU A 532 21.67 -4.04 -2.38
CA GLU A 532 20.48 -3.85 -3.21
C GLU A 532 19.80 -2.49 -3.02
N PHE A 533 20.07 -1.78 -1.93
CA PHE A 533 19.55 -0.44 -1.67
C PHE A 533 20.58 0.65 -1.95
N ALA A 534 21.84 0.33 -2.23
CA ALA A 534 22.92 1.31 -2.29
C ALA A 534 22.83 2.21 -3.53
N SER A 535 22.87 3.53 -3.34
CA SER A 535 22.91 4.51 -4.43
C SER A 535 23.45 5.84 -3.97
N ASP A 536 24.67 6.18 -4.37
CA ASP A 536 25.29 7.47 -4.05
C ASP A 536 24.52 8.65 -4.62
N VAL A 537 23.95 8.50 -5.82
CA VAL A 537 23.15 9.55 -6.47
C VAL A 537 21.87 9.85 -5.68
N ALA A 538 21.14 8.81 -5.27
CA ALA A 538 19.95 8.98 -4.44
C ALA A 538 20.33 9.52 -3.04
N HIS A 539 21.44 9.07 -2.49
CA HIS A 539 21.99 9.53 -1.21
C HIS A 539 22.34 11.01 -1.25
N GLU A 540 23.00 11.47 -2.32
CA GLU A 540 23.31 12.88 -2.55
C GLU A 540 22.04 13.73 -2.64
N LYS A 541 20.98 13.26 -3.31
CA LYS A 541 19.69 13.98 -3.34
C LYS A 541 19.11 14.24 -1.96
N TRP A 542 19.24 13.30 -1.02
CA TRP A 542 18.79 13.52 0.36
C TRP A 542 19.64 14.61 1.03
N TRP A 543 20.96 14.54 0.86
CA TRP A 543 21.88 15.53 1.43
C TRP A 543 21.72 16.93 0.86
N ARG A 544 21.29 17.07 -0.41
CA ARG A 544 20.95 18.39 -0.97
C ARG A 544 19.80 19.06 -0.21
N VAL A 545 18.79 18.30 0.22
CA VAL A 545 17.69 18.84 1.05
C VAL A 545 18.18 19.15 2.46
N HIS A 546 18.99 18.26 3.05
CA HIS A 546 19.62 18.54 4.34
C HIS A 546 20.47 19.83 4.30
N ASP A 547 21.27 20.03 3.25
CA ASP A 547 22.18 21.17 3.18
C ASP A 547 21.45 22.48 2.84
N ALA A 548 20.24 22.40 2.27
CA ALA A 548 19.40 23.55 1.95
C ALA A 548 18.46 23.97 3.09
N MET A 549 18.21 23.09 4.08
CA MET A 549 17.34 23.43 5.22
C MET A 549 18.05 24.37 6.22
N PRO A 550 17.31 25.08 7.09
CA PRO A 550 17.92 25.96 8.08
C PRO A 550 18.93 25.27 8.99
N GLU A 551 20.07 25.92 9.27
CA GLU A 551 21.20 25.33 10.00
C GLU A 551 20.79 24.83 11.40
N GLN A 552 19.85 25.50 12.08
CA GLN A 552 19.34 25.04 13.38
C GLN A 552 18.67 23.66 13.34
N LEU A 553 18.23 23.19 12.16
CA LEU A 553 17.63 21.86 12.00
C LEU A 553 18.69 20.76 11.86
N HIS A 554 19.91 21.08 11.43
CA HIS A 554 20.98 20.10 11.20
C HIS A 554 21.36 19.33 12.47
N GLN A 555 21.18 19.94 13.64
CA GLN A 555 21.50 19.29 14.92
C GLN A 555 20.66 18.04 15.19
N PHE A 556 19.43 17.97 14.68
CA PHE A 556 18.54 16.81 14.82
C PHE A 556 18.95 15.63 13.93
N CYS A 557 19.91 15.85 13.01
CA CYS A 557 20.49 14.85 12.11
C CYS A 557 21.89 14.37 12.55
N SER A 558 22.27 14.66 13.79
CA SER A 558 23.56 14.25 14.35
C SER A 558 23.63 12.75 14.63
N LEU A 559 24.82 12.16 14.56
CA LEU A 559 25.06 10.74 14.81
C LEU A 559 25.38 10.50 16.29
N LYS A 560 24.74 9.48 16.90
CA LYS A 560 25.14 8.97 18.22
C LYS A 560 26.48 8.23 18.14
N SER A 561 27.22 8.20 19.25
CA SER A 561 28.50 7.52 19.42
C SER A 561 28.44 6.05 19.00
N LYS A 562 27.40 5.32 19.39
CA LYS A 562 27.18 3.92 18.95
C LYS A 562 27.00 3.81 17.43
N GLN A 563 26.25 4.71 16.81
CA GLN A 563 26.05 4.73 15.36
C GLN A 563 27.35 5.01 14.61
N LYS A 564 28.16 5.98 15.08
CA LYS A 564 29.46 6.28 14.48
C LYS A 564 30.40 5.08 14.53
N ALA A 565 30.45 4.39 15.67
CA ALA A 565 31.26 3.19 15.84
C ALA A 565 30.77 2.07 14.90
N GLN A 566 29.46 1.85 14.80
CA GLN A 566 28.90 0.87 13.85
C GLN A 566 29.26 1.19 12.40
N LEU A 567 29.11 2.44 11.94
CA LEU A 567 29.43 2.83 10.56
C LEU A 567 30.91 2.57 10.22
N GLU A 568 31.82 2.91 11.12
CA GLU A 568 33.25 2.67 10.93
C GLU A 568 33.59 1.18 11.04
N PHE A 569 32.91 0.42 11.91
CA PHE A 569 33.04 -1.04 11.96
C PHE A 569 32.63 -1.68 10.63
N ASP A 570 31.47 -1.31 10.09
CA ASP A 570 30.98 -1.83 8.81
C ASP A 570 31.93 -1.49 7.66
N ARG A 571 32.46 -0.26 7.62
CA ARG A 571 33.46 0.15 6.63
C ARG A 571 34.73 -0.73 6.70
N ARG A 572 35.22 -1.04 7.91
CA ARG A 572 36.40 -1.89 8.12
C ARG A 572 36.14 -3.35 7.75
N GLU A 573 34.94 -3.85 8.00
CA GLU A 573 34.57 -5.20 7.57
C GLU A 573 34.47 -5.29 6.04
N ALA A 574 33.96 -4.26 5.36
CA ALA A 574 33.98 -4.18 3.90
C ALA A 574 35.41 -4.10 3.32
N GLU A 575 36.30 -3.35 3.98
CA GLU A 575 37.74 -3.31 3.67
C GLU A 575 38.39 -4.68 3.83
N LYS A 576 38.16 -5.35 4.96
CA LYS A 576 38.69 -6.69 5.24
C LYS A 576 38.15 -7.75 4.27
N ALA A 577 36.89 -7.63 3.88
CA ALA A 577 36.25 -8.48 2.88
C ALA A 577 36.63 -8.08 1.43
N ASN A 578 37.38 -6.99 1.26
CA ASN A 578 37.83 -6.46 -0.03
C ASN A 578 36.69 -6.29 -1.04
N TYR A 579 35.62 -5.63 -0.61
CA TYR A 579 34.47 -5.35 -1.46
C TYR A 579 34.89 -4.62 -2.75
N THR A 580 34.36 -5.07 -3.88
CA THR A 580 34.82 -4.70 -5.23
C THR A 580 34.38 -3.31 -5.66
N ASP A 581 33.30 -2.78 -5.09
CA ASP A 581 32.80 -1.42 -5.34
C ASP A 581 33.77 -0.33 -4.84
N GLY A 582 34.61 -0.65 -3.85
CA GLY A 582 35.66 0.22 -3.36
C GLY A 582 35.23 1.41 -2.50
N HIS A 583 33.95 1.54 -2.12
CA HIS A 583 33.47 2.68 -1.33
C HIS A 583 34.12 2.75 0.06
N TRP A 584 34.55 1.62 0.62
CA TRP A 584 35.28 1.58 1.89
C TRP A 584 36.61 2.36 1.87
N LYS A 585 37.17 2.63 0.67
CA LYS A 585 38.39 3.44 0.47
C LYS A 585 38.13 4.95 0.53
N ILE A 586 36.86 5.39 0.44
CA ILE A 586 36.51 6.81 0.44
C ILE A 586 36.88 7.42 1.79
N LYS A 587 37.62 8.54 1.75
CA LYS A 587 38.00 9.28 2.94
C LYS A 587 36.80 10.05 3.48
N VAL A 588 36.21 9.54 4.57
CA VAL A 588 35.05 10.14 5.24
C VAL A 588 35.39 11.53 5.83
N GLN A 589 34.69 12.57 5.39
CA GLN A 589 34.83 13.96 5.86
C GLN A 589 33.63 14.44 6.69
N ASP A 590 32.62 13.58 6.88
CA ASP A 590 31.42 13.88 7.66
C ASP A 590 31.73 14.54 9.02
N ARG A 591 31.35 15.83 9.12
CA ARG A 591 31.59 16.65 10.30
C ARG A 591 30.85 16.13 11.54
N ARG A 592 29.76 15.37 11.36
CA ARG A 592 28.98 14.80 12.48
C ARG A 592 29.80 13.80 13.29
N LEU A 593 30.85 13.20 12.73
CA LEU A 593 31.76 12.32 13.47
C LEU A 593 32.50 13.06 14.60
N LYS A 594 32.73 14.37 14.45
CA LYS A 594 33.41 15.23 15.42
C LYS A 594 32.49 15.82 16.48
N LYS A 595 31.18 15.89 16.24
CA LYS A 595 30.19 16.50 17.14
C LYS A 595 29.70 15.47 18.18
N CYS A 596 29.75 15.79 19.46
CA CYS A 596 29.12 14.93 20.47
C CYS A 596 27.65 15.30 20.71
N VAL A 597 26.78 14.29 20.85
CA VAL A 597 25.33 14.46 21.13
C VAL A 597 24.78 13.44 22.15
N ASP A 598 25.64 12.64 22.77
CA ASP A 598 25.26 11.69 23.83
C ASP A 598 26.27 11.72 24.98
N ASN A 599 25.94 11.07 26.09
CA ASN A 599 26.76 11.05 27.30
C ASN A 599 28.13 10.37 27.13
N VAL A 600 28.25 9.42 26.19
CA VAL A 600 29.51 8.68 25.99
C VAL A 600 30.55 9.54 25.28
N CYS A 601 30.15 10.31 24.26
CA CYS A 601 31.02 11.16 23.45
C CYS A 601 32.29 10.51 22.85
N ASN A 602 32.48 9.19 22.97
CA ASN A 602 33.72 8.51 22.66
C ASN A 602 33.49 7.25 21.82
N TRP A 603 33.01 7.47 20.60
CA TRP A 603 32.74 6.40 19.65
C TRP A 603 34.00 5.60 19.27
N LYS A 604 35.18 6.21 19.31
CA LYS A 604 36.45 5.51 19.03
C LYS A 604 36.74 4.44 20.08
N SER A 605 36.42 4.72 21.34
CA SER A 605 36.52 3.73 22.41
C SER A 605 35.49 2.63 22.20
N MET A 606 34.22 2.97 21.92
CA MET A 606 33.19 1.97 21.63
C MET A 606 33.58 1.04 20.47
N LEU A 607 34.19 1.57 19.41
CA LEU A 607 34.67 0.78 18.28
C LEU A 607 35.76 -0.22 18.67
N LYS A 608 36.67 0.13 19.59
CA LYS A 608 37.73 -0.78 20.04
C LYS A 608 37.17 -2.03 20.73
N HIS A 609 36.03 -1.88 21.40
CA HIS A 609 35.36 -2.92 22.16
C HIS A 609 34.09 -3.43 21.44
N TRP A 610 34.00 -3.21 20.13
CA TRP A 610 32.82 -3.57 19.35
C TRP A 610 32.63 -5.09 19.34
N GLY A 611 31.51 -5.56 19.90
CA GLY A 611 31.21 -6.99 20.04
C GLY A 611 31.47 -7.58 21.43
N GLU A 612 32.06 -6.83 22.36
CA GLU A 612 32.20 -7.25 23.76
C GLU A 612 30.86 -7.15 24.53
N THR A 613 30.58 -8.10 25.41
CA THR A 613 29.27 -8.26 26.08
C THR A 613 28.93 -7.20 27.14
N ASN A 614 29.91 -6.39 27.59
CA ASN A 614 29.77 -5.48 28.74
C ASN A 614 30.09 -4.00 28.45
N TRP A 615 30.21 -3.58 27.18
CA TRP A 615 30.77 -2.27 26.82
C TRP A 615 29.73 -1.18 26.48
N THR A 616 28.85 -0.90 27.45
CA THR A 616 27.79 0.15 27.49
C THR A 616 26.51 -0.13 26.69
N ASN A 617 25.52 -0.74 27.36
CA ASN A 617 24.10 -0.50 27.12
C ASN A 617 23.65 0.69 27.97
N ASP A 618 24.30 1.85 27.82
CA ASP A 618 23.95 3.01 28.64
C ASP A 618 22.54 3.49 28.28
N GLU A 619 21.73 3.78 29.29
CA GLU A 619 20.36 4.26 29.13
C GLU A 619 20.34 5.61 28.40
N PHE A 620 19.26 5.81 27.64
CA PHE A 620 19.08 6.90 26.70
C PHE A 620 19.34 8.29 27.31
N PHE A 621 20.42 8.95 26.91
CA PHE A 621 20.58 10.39 27.15
C PHE A 621 19.90 11.19 26.03
N ASN A 622 18.77 11.83 26.35
CA ASN A 622 18.26 12.93 25.54
C ASN A 622 18.99 14.20 26.01
N PRO A 623 19.70 14.94 25.13
CA PRO A 623 20.35 16.16 25.54
C PRO A 623 19.34 17.08 26.24
N SER A 624 19.71 17.53 27.44
CA SER A 624 18.96 18.58 28.10
C SER A 624 19.09 19.88 27.28
N PRO A 625 18.00 20.66 27.16
CA PRO A 625 17.81 21.75 26.17
C PRO A 625 18.95 22.81 26.11
N PRO A 626 19.04 23.58 25.01
CA PRO A 626 17.95 24.48 24.62
C PRO A 626 17.02 23.88 23.56
N ALA A 627 15.72 23.89 23.84
CA ALA A 627 14.70 23.82 22.80
C ALA A 627 14.85 25.07 21.92
N ILE A 628 14.62 24.93 20.62
CA ILE A 628 14.57 26.11 19.73
C ILE A 628 13.40 26.99 20.21
N SER A 629 13.67 28.24 20.57
CA SER A 629 12.59 29.20 20.82
C SER A 629 11.99 29.58 19.47
N THR A 630 10.70 29.34 19.26
CA THR A 630 9.98 29.68 18.02
C THR A 630 10.06 31.18 17.67
N ALA A 631 10.41 32.03 18.64
CA ALA A 631 10.62 33.47 18.45
C ALA A 631 11.90 33.83 17.67
N SER A 632 12.82 32.90 17.42
CA SER A 632 14.10 33.17 16.73
C SER A 632 14.11 32.84 15.24
N LEU A 633 12.94 32.67 14.61
CA LEU A 633 12.83 32.31 13.18
C LEU A 633 12.30 33.50 12.36
N PRO A 634 13.16 34.24 11.63
CA PRO A 634 12.69 35.22 10.66
C PRO A 634 12.14 34.48 9.43
N GLY A 635 10.84 34.63 9.17
CA GLY A 635 10.19 34.30 7.90
C GLY A 635 10.25 32.82 7.50
N LEU A 636 9.31 32.02 8.01
CA LEU A 636 8.91 30.73 7.44
C LEU A 636 7.76 30.92 6.46
#